data_AF-A0A1V6FS02-F1
#
_entry.id   AF-A0A1V6FS02-F1
#
_cell.length_a   1.000
_cell.length_b   1.000
_cell.length_c   1.000
_cell.angle_alpha   90.00
_cell.angle_beta   90.00
_cell.angle_gamma   90.00
#
_symmetry.space_group_name_H-M   'P 1'
#
loop_
_entity.id
_entity.type
_entity.pdbx_description
1 polymer ?
#
loop_
_entity_poly.entity_id
_entity_poly.type
_entity_poly.pdbx_seq_one_letter_code
_entity_poly.pdbx_strand_id
1 'polypeptide(L)' 'MSHSQTAIHHPELAIHERQPCEVWTRVMGYHRPVASFNIGKQGEHAERLSFVAKDCAMVTEGLAEASQVLPACA' A
#
# COMPACT_ATOMS: atom_id res chain seq x y z
N MET A 1 35.00 -0.62 -12.61
CA MET A 1 34.08 -1.56 -13.27
C MET A 1 32.71 -0.92 -13.26
N SER A 2 32.24 -0.46 -14.42
CA SER A 2 31.04 0.36 -14.54
C SER A 2 29.81 -0.54 -14.65
N HIS A 3 28.92 -0.50 -13.66
CA HIS A 3 27.63 -1.18 -13.74
C HIS A 3 26.71 -0.36 -14.66
N SER A 4 26.50 -0.85 -15.88
CA SER A 4 25.51 -0.30 -16.83
C SER A 4 24.10 -0.65 -16.35
N GLN A 5 23.33 0.36 -15.98
CA GLN A 5 21.94 0.22 -15.52
C GLN A 5 21.02 -0.05 -16.73
N THR A 6 20.65 -1.31 -16.96
CA THR A 6 19.58 -1.64 -17.91
C THR A 6 18.23 -1.35 -17.25
N ALA A 7 17.39 -0.53 -17.89
CA ALA A 7 16.05 -0.23 -17.40
C ALA A 7 15.18 -1.51 -17.42
N ILE A 8 14.55 -1.82 -16.30
CA ILE A 8 13.62 -2.95 -16.18
C ILE A 8 12.27 -2.50 -16.76
N HIS A 9 11.83 -3.13 -17.86
CA HIS A 9 10.51 -2.90 -18.45
C HIS A 9 9.48 -3.78 -17.75
N HIS A 10 8.57 -3.19 -16.96
CA HIS A 10 7.46 -3.94 -16.36
C HIS A 10 6.31 -4.07 -17.37
N PRO A 11 5.76 -5.28 -17.60
CA PRO A 11 4.66 -5.46 -18.54
C PRO A 11 3.36 -4.86 -17.99
N GLU A 12 2.63 -4.12 -18.83
CA GLU A 12 1.29 -3.65 -18.52
C GLU A 12 0.27 -4.76 -18.80
N LEU A 13 -0.42 -5.24 -17.75
CA LEU A 13 -1.39 -6.32 -17.82
C LEU A 13 -2.82 -5.79 -17.89
N ALA A 14 -3.67 -6.43 -18.70
CA ALA A 14 -5.11 -6.15 -18.73
C ALA A 14 -5.78 -6.59 -17.41
N ILE A 15 -6.93 -5.99 -17.07
CA ILE A 15 -7.59 -6.18 -15.76
C ILE A 15 -7.84 -7.66 -15.43
N HIS A 16 -8.28 -8.45 -16.41
CA HIS A 16 -8.60 -9.88 -16.23
C HIS A 16 -7.37 -10.77 -16.09
N GLU A 17 -6.18 -10.27 -16.46
CA GLU A 17 -4.91 -10.99 -16.35
C GLU A 17 -4.22 -10.71 -15.01
N ARG A 18 -4.64 -9.64 -14.30
CA ARG A 18 -4.08 -9.26 -13.01
C ARG A 18 -4.53 -10.24 -11.92
N GLN A 19 -3.58 -10.63 -11.08
CA GLN A 19 -3.86 -11.38 -9.86
C GLN A 19 -4.02 -10.41 -8.69
N PRO A 20 -5.07 -10.53 -7.85
CA PRO A 20 -5.23 -9.68 -6.69
C PRO A 20 -4.09 -9.93 -5.70
N CYS A 21 -3.46 -8.86 -5.22
CA CYS A 21 -2.42 -8.96 -4.21
C CYS A 21 -3.04 -8.91 -2.81
N GLU A 22 -2.72 -9.91 -1.99
CA GLU A 22 -3.07 -9.86 -0.58
C GLU A 22 -2.11 -8.96 0.19
N VAL A 23 -2.67 -8.01 0.93
CA VAL A 23 -1.91 -7.14 1.84
C VAL A 23 -1.92 -7.76 3.23
N TRP A 24 -0.73 -7.95 3.80
CA TRP A 24 -0.54 -8.51 5.13
C TRP A 24 0.06 -7.45 6.06
N THR A 25 -0.43 -7.37 7.29
CA THR A 25 0.05 -6.39 8.26
C THR A 25 0.29 -7.02 9.63
N ARG A 26 1.11 -6.36 10.44
CA ARG A 26 1.43 -6.82 11.79
C ARG A 26 0.31 -6.46 12.77
N VAL A 27 -0.18 -7.47 13.48
CA VAL A 27 -1.16 -7.35 14.57
C VAL A 27 -0.55 -7.96 15.82
N MET A 28 -0.19 -7.11 16.80
CA MET A 28 0.27 -7.53 18.13
C MET A 28 1.38 -8.60 18.19
N GLY A 29 2.14 -8.81 17.10
CA GLY A 29 3.21 -9.82 17.09
C GLY A 29 3.25 -10.70 15.85
N TYR A 30 2.10 -10.94 15.21
CA TYR A 30 1.99 -11.84 14.05
C TYR A 30 1.49 -11.11 12.79
N HIS A 31 1.70 -11.72 11.63
CA HIS A 31 1.18 -11.23 10.36
C HIS A 31 -0.20 -11.79 10.08
N ARG A 32 -1.09 -10.92 9.63
CA ARG A 32 -2.49 -11.22 9.33
C ARG A 32 -2.90 -10.53 8.03
N PRO A 33 -3.68 -11.19 7.15
CA PRO A 33 -4.26 -10.54 5.99
C PRO A 33 -5.18 -9.39 6.40
N VAL A 34 -5.02 -8.23 5.77
CA VAL A 34 -5.89 -7.06 6.00
C VAL A 34 -7.33 -7.38 5.61
N ALA A 35 -7.54 -8.20 4.58
CA ALA A 35 -8.86 -8.67 4.15
C ALA A 35 -9.63 -9.43 5.25
N SER A 36 -8.94 -9.98 6.26
CA SER A 36 -9.55 -10.69 7.38
C SER A 36 -9.99 -9.75 8.53
N PHE A 37 -9.97 -8.42 8.34
CA PHE A 37 -10.26 -7.46 9.41
C PHE A 37 -11.76 -7.27 9.62
N ASN A 38 -12.20 -7.37 10.87
CA ASN A 38 -13.55 -6.97 11.28
C ASN A 38 -13.64 -5.43 11.33
N ILE A 39 -14.85 -4.88 11.31
CA ILE A 39 -15.11 -3.42 11.29
C ILE A 39 -14.31 -2.66 12.35
N GLY A 40 -14.28 -3.13 13.60
CA GLY A 40 -13.49 -2.47 14.65
C GLY A 40 -11.98 -2.46 14.36
N LYS A 41 -11.45 -3.55 13.79
CA LYS A 41 -10.02 -3.65 13.45
C LYS A 41 -9.66 -2.80 12.25
N GLN A 42 -10.59 -2.63 11.31
CA GLN A 42 -10.43 -1.72 10.18
C GLN A 42 -10.31 -0.27 10.68
N GLY A 43 -11.16 0.14 11.62
CA GLY A 43 -11.08 1.46 12.27
C GLY A 43 -9.74 1.68 12.98
N GLU A 44 -9.35 0.75 13.87
CA GLU A 44 -8.05 0.82 14.55
C GLU A 44 -6.85 0.83 13.58
N HIS A 45 -6.99 0.23 12.39
CA HIS A 45 -5.94 0.22 11.39
C HIS A 45 -5.83 1.55 10.63
N ALA A 46 -6.97 2.15 10.29
CA ALA A 46 -7.06 3.43 9.60
C ALA A 46 -6.50 4.59 10.44
N GLU A 47 -6.62 4.51 11.77
CA GLU A 47 -6.09 5.51 12.70
C GLU A 47 -4.57 5.39 12.94
N ARG A 48 -3.89 4.39 12.36
CA ARG A 48 -2.43 4.23 12.52
C ARG A 48 -1.66 5.29 11.75
N LEU A 49 -0.72 5.94 12.43
CA LEU A 49 0.19 6.90 11.82
C LEU A 49 1.46 6.21 11.30
N SER A 50 1.79 6.44 10.03
CA SER A 50 3.08 6.04 9.45
C SER A 50 4.18 7.04 9.82
N PHE A 51 5.37 6.53 10.10
CA PHE A 51 6.54 7.37 10.28
C PHE A 51 7.07 7.82 8.91
N VAL A 52 7.23 9.13 8.74
CA VAL A 52 7.86 9.73 7.56
C VAL A 52 9.21 10.32 7.99
N ALA A 53 10.30 9.77 7.45
CA ALA A 53 11.63 10.32 7.69
C ALA A 53 11.77 11.69 7.03
N LYS A 54 12.53 12.62 7.65
CA LYS A 54 12.67 14.01 7.18
C LYS A 54 13.18 14.13 5.74
N ASP A 55 13.99 13.18 5.29
CA ASP A 55 14.56 13.18 3.93
C ASP A 55 13.67 12.44 2.91
N CYS A 56 12.58 11.80 3.38
CA CYS A 56 11.59 11.10 2.56
C CYS A 56 10.38 12.00 2.29
N ALA A 57 10.62 13.23 1.82
CA ALA A 57 9.58 14.15 1.38
C ALA A 57 9.49 14.13 -0.14
N MET A 58 9.16 12.97 -0.72
CA MET A 58 9.02 12.83 -2.17
C MET A 58 7.77 12.03 -2.52
N VAL A 59 6.58 12.53 -2.18
CA VAL A 59 5.32 12.49 -2.96
C VAL A 59 4.24 13.26 -2.16
N THR A 60 4.29 14.59 -2.13
CA THR A 60 3.15 15.40 -1.61
C THR A 60 2.93 16.64 -2.48
N GLU A 61 2.77 16.44 -3.78
CA GLU A 61 2.07 17.41 -4.62
C GLU A 61 0.74 16.72 -4.97
N GLY A 62 -0.31 16.92 -4.16
CA GLY A 62 -1.69 16.65 -4.57
C GLY A 62 -2.57 15.63 -3.81
N LEU A 63 -2.28 15.24 -2.56
CA LEU A 63 -3.09 14.20 -1.85
C LEU A 63 -3.70 14.60 -0.50
N ALA A 64 -4.03 15.88 -0.29
CA ALA A 64 -4.79 16.30 0.90
C ALA A 64 -6.24 15.77 0.92
N GLU A 65 -6.73 15.11 -0.13
CA GLU A 65 -8.10 14.55 -0.20
C GLU A 65 -8.20 13.01 -0.19
N ALA A 66 -7.11 12.25 -0.17
CA ALA A 66 -7.19 10.79 -0.30
C ALA A 66 -7.17 10.03 1.04
N SER A 67 -7.27 10.71 2.18
CA SER A 67 -7.21 10.05 3.49
C SER A 67 -8.47 9.27 3.88
N GLN A 68 -9.60 9.35 3.14
CA GLN A 68 -10.86 8.72 3.58
C GLN A 68 -11.73 8.05 2.52
N VAL A 69 -11.26 7.87 1.28
CA VAL A 69 -12.02 7.07 0.30
C VAL A 69 -11.09 6.13 -0.46
N LEU A 70 -10.73 5.02 0.19
CA LEU A 70 -10.49 3.80 -0.60
C LEU A 70 -11.88 3.32 -1.06
N PRO A 71 -12.10 3.11 -2.38
CA PRO A 71 -13.34 2.51 -2.82
C PRO A 71 -13.44 1.14 -2.16
N ALA A 72 -14.60 0.86 -1.56
CA ALA A 72 -15.00 -0.49 -1.22
C ALA A 72 -15.03 -1.29 -2.53
N CYS A 73 -13.92 -1.94 -2.86
CA CYS A 73 -13.88 -2.94 -3.92
C CYS A 73 -14.72 -4.13 -3.44
N ALA A 74 -15.95 -4.17 -3.95
CA ALA A 74 -16.70 -5.40 -4.16
C ALA A 74 -16.06 -6.22 -5.29
#